data_AF-A0A962YNP6-F1
#
_entry.id   AF-A0A962YNP6-F1
#
_cell.length_a   1.000
_cell.length_b   1.000
_cell.length_c   1.000
_cell.angle_alpha   90.00
_cell.angle_beta   90.00
_cell.angle_gamma   90.00
#
_symmetry.space_group_name_H-M   'P 1'
#
loop_
_entity.id
_entity.type
_entity.pdbx_description
1 polymer ?
#
loop_
_entity_poly.entity_id
_entity_poly.type
_entity_poly.pdbx_seq_one_letter_code
_entity_poly.pdbx_strand_id
1 'polypeptide(L)'
;MNELLNRLDVAATTGYFSKTLVSDLRSALITHLPDIDRRTLQETLIRQAGDLLPGTPWQRAEQLAAMIRRWSGHQSDPIRALLYQAAQTGRKLPQSQRQIYRILTSNSFTCQ
;
A
#
# COMPACT_ATOMS: atom_id res chain seq x y z
N MET A 1 -8.20 3.40 13.01
CA MET A 1 -7.30 2.28 12.65
C MET A 1 -6.07 2.71 11.86
N ASN A 2 -6.19 3.56 10.82
CA ASN A 2 -5.03 4.14 10.11
C ASN A 2 -4.03 4.84 11.06
N GLU A 3 -4.54 5.54 12.07
CA GLU A 3 -3.68 6.18 13.07
C GLU A 3 -2.88 5.17 13.92
N LEU A 4 -3.44 3.99 14.19
CA LEU A 4 -2.75 2.91 14.92
C LEU A 4 -1.65 2.29 14.07
N LEU A 5 -1.90 2.06 12.77
CA LEU A 5 -0.89 1.59 11.83
C LEU A 5 0.24 2.61 11.65
N ASN A 6 -0.09 3.91 11.53
CA ASN A 6 0.89 4.98 11.45
C ASN A 6 1.75 5.08 12.72
N ARG A 7 1.14 4.98 13.90
CA ARG A 7 1.86 4.97 15.18
C ARG A 7 2.79 3.76 15.29
N LEU A 8 2.38 2.59 14.79
CA LEU A 8 3.20 1.38 14.73
C LEU A 8 4.41 1.56 13.79
N ASP A 9 4.23 2.16 12.62
CA ASP A 9 5.32 2.45 11.69
C ASP A 9 6.32 3.46 12.28
N VAL A 10 5.84 4.50 12.99
CA VAL A 10 6.71 5.43 13.73
C VAL A 10 7.48 4.69 14.83
N ALA A 11 6.80 3.86 15.62
CA ALA A 11 7.41 3.10 16.71
C ALA A 11 8.50 2.14 16.20
N ALA A 12 8.29 1.54 15.02
CA ALA A 12 9.28 0.71 14.32
C ALA A 12 10.53 1.52 13.92
N THR A 13 10.32 2.75 13.47
CA THR A 13 11.40 3.65 13.03
C THR A 13 12.24 4.14 14.21
N THR A 14 11.61 4.35 15.36
CA THR A 14 12.26 4.80 16.61
C THR A 14 12.95 3.69 17.41
N GLY A 15 12.80 2.42 17.01
CA GLY A 15 13.48 1.28 17.65
C GLY A 15 12.88 0.81 18.98
N TYR A 16 11.73 1.36 19.41
CA TYR A 16 11.05 0.95 20.65
C TYR A 16 10.47 -0.47 20.57
N PHE A 17 10.23 -0.99 19.36
CA PHE A 17 9.79 -2.36 19.13
C PHE A 17 10.71 -3.07 18.14
N SER A 18 10.85 -4.39 18.29
CA SER A 18 11.55 -5.19 17.30
C SER A 18 10.80 -5.15 15.96
N LYS A 19 11.55 -5.17 14.85
CA LYS A 19 10.97 -5.17 13.51
C LYS A 19 10.02 -6.35 13.28
N THR A 20 10.31 -7.50 13.90
CA THR A 20 9.46 -8.69 13.85
C THR A 20 8.14 -8.45 14.56
N LEU A 21 8.15 -7.91 15.78
CA LEU A 21 6.94 -7.62 16.54
C LEU A 21 6.03 -6.60 15.82
N VAL A 22 6.61 -5.57 15.21
CA VAL A 22 5.86 -4.60 14.40
C VAL A 22 5.20 -5.29 13.21
N SER A 23 5.93 -6.16 12.51
CA SER A 23 5.40 -6.93 11.37
C SER A 23 4.23 -7.83 11.79
N ASP A 24 4.38 -8.54 12.92
CA ASP A 24 3.36 -9.44 13.44
C ASP A 24 2.10 -8.69 13.88
N LEU A 25 2.26 -7.58 14.61
CA LEU A 25 1.16 -6.71 15.01
C LEU A 25 0.44 -6.10 13.80
N ARG A 26 1.20 -5.69 12.78
CA ARG A 26 0.62 -5.15 11.54
C ARG A 26 -0.21 -6.20 10.82
N SER A 27 0.30 -7.42 10.70
CA SER A 27 -0.40 -8.55 10.09
C SER A 27 -1.69 -8.89 10.86
N ALA A 28 -1.61 -8.96 12.19
CA ALA A 28 -2.77 -9.22 13.05
C ALA A 28 -3.85 -8.14 12.91
N LEU A 29 -3.46 -6.86 12.97
CA LEU A 29 -4.39 -5.74 12.83
C LEU A 29 -5.08 -5.73 11.46
N ILE A 30 -4.32 -5.99 10.39
CA ILE A 30 -4.88 -6.06 9.04
C ILE A 30 -5.86 -7.24 8.90
N THR A 31 -5.56 -8.39 9.51
CA THR A 31 -6.42 -9.58 9.43
C THR A 31 -7.82 -9.30 10.03
N HIS A 32 -7.88 -8.50 11.09
CA HIS A 32 -9.14 -8.13 11.75
C HIS A 32 -9.89 -6.96 11.12
N LEU A 33 -9.34 -6.32 10.07
CA LEU A 33 -10.04 -5.24 9.37
C LEU A 33 -11.19 -5.76 8.48
N PRO A 34 -12.33 -5.04 8.41
CA PRO A 34 -13.34 -5.23 7.38
C PRO A 34 -12.73 -5.14 5.98
N ASP A 35 -13.31 -5.86 5.01
CA ASP A 35 -12.79 -5.90 3.64
C ASP A 35 -12.71 -4.52 2.96
N ILE A 36 -13.68 -3.64 3.28
CA ILE A 36 -13.75 -2.25 2.79
C ILE A 36 -12.54 -1.44 3.29
N ASP A 37 -12.15 -1.62 4.55
CA ASP A 37 -11.02 -0.91 5.14
C ASP A 37 -9.69 -1.43 4.59
N ARG A 38 -9.56 -2.76 4.42
CA ARG A 38 -8.38 -3.36 3.75
C ARG A 38 -8.24 -2.87 2.32
N ARG A 39 -9.35 -2.73 1.59
CA ARG A 39 -9.38 -2.14 0.25
C ARG A 39 -8.91 -0.70 0.27
N THR A 40 -9.46 0.11 1.17
CA THR A 40 -9.11 1.55 1.28
C THR A 40 -7.63 1.73 1.63
N LEU A 41 -7.09 0.90 2.52
CA LEU A 41 -5.68 0.87 2.87
C LEU A 41 -4.82 0.48 1.66
N GLN A 42 -5.19 -0.59 0.94
CA GLN A 42 -4.49 -1.02 -0.27
C GLN A 42 -4.45 0.08 -1.33
N GLU A 43 -5.59 0.72 -1.61
CA GLU A 43 -5.69 1.80 -2.58
C GLU A 43 -4.86 3.02 -2.16
N THR A 44 -4.78 3.32 -0.87
CA THR A 44 -3.95 4.40 -0.33
C THR A 44 -2.45 4.13 -0.52
N LEU A 45 -2.00 2.91 -0.24
CA LEU A 45 -0.60 2.51 -0.46
C LEU A 45 -0.23 2.54 -1.95
N ILE A 46 -1.15 2.15 -2.83
CA ILE A 46 -0.96 2.23 -4.29
C ILE A 46 -0.89 3.68 -4.77
N ARG A 47 -1.71 4.58 -4.19
CA ARG A 47 -1.61 6.03 -4.48
C ARG A 47 -0.25 6.59 -4.08
N GLN A 48 0.19 6.31 -2.85
CA GLN A 48 1.51 6.73 -2.38
C GLN A 48 2.63 6.19 -3.28
N ALA A 49 2.54 4.93 -3.73
CA ALA A 49 3.50 4.36 -4.66
C ALA A 49 3.49 5.07 -6.02
N GLY A 50 2.32 5.48 -6.49
CA GLY A 50 2.15 6.26 -7.72
C GLY A 50 2.68 7.68 -7.62
N ASP A 51 2.59 8.32 -6.45
CA ASP A 51 3.09 9.68 -6.21
C ASP A 51 4.62 9.78 -6.26
N LEU A 52 5.31 8.66 -6.01
CA LEU A 52 6.77 8.55 -6.17
C LEU A 52 7.23 8.42 -7.62
N LEU A 53 6.31 8.21 -8.57
CA LEU A 53 6.63 8.04 -9.98
C LEU A 53 6.49 9.35 -10.77
N PRO A 54 7.41 9.63 -11.70
CA PRO A 54 7.29 10.78 -12.60
C PRO A 54 6.21 10.52 -13.67
N GLY A 55 5.70 11.62 -14.24
CA GLY A 55 4.77 11.60 -15.37
C GLY A 55 3.30 11.82 -15.00
N THR A 56 2.45 11.74 -16.01
CA THR A 56 0.98 11.88 -15.88
C THR A 56 0.37 10.71 -15.09
N PRO A 57 -0.83 10.86 -14.52
CA PRO A 57 -1.50 9.75 -13.81
C PRO A 57 -1.63 8.47 -14.65
N TRP A 58 -1.81 8.61 -15.97
CA TRP A 58 -1.86 7.47 -16.89
C TRP A 58 -0.51 6.76 -17.04
N GLN A 59 0.58 7.52 -17.18
CA GLN A 59 1.95 6.99 -17.24
C GLN A 59 2.38 6.34 -15.92
N ARG A 60 2.01 6.95 -14.77
CA ARG A 60 2.24 6.37 -13.44
C ARG A 60 1.52 5.03 -13.29
N ALA A 61 0.26 4.96 -13.72
CA ALA A 61 -0.51 3.72 -13.70
C ALA A 61 0.08 2.63 -14.59
N GLU A 62 0.63 2.99 -15.75
CA GLU A 62 1.32 2.06 -16.64
C GLU A 62 2.58 1.47 -15.99
N GLN A 63 3.42 2.35 -15.43
CA GLN A 63 4.65 1.97 -14.74
C GLN A 63 4.35 1.05 -13.55
N LEU A 64 3.38 1.41 -12.70
CA LEU A 64 2.95 0.56 -11.59
C LEU A 64 2.40 -0.79 -12.07
N ALA A 65 1.58 -0.82 -13.12
CA ALA A 65 1.07 -2.08 -13.66
C ALA A 65 2.21 -3.00 -14.12
N ALA A 66 3.21 -2.43 -14.81
CA ALA A 66 4.39 -3.18 -15.25
C ALA A 66 5.22 -3.70 -14.06
N MET A 67 5.40 -2.88 -13.02
CA MET A 67 6.10 -3.27 -11.79
C MET A 67 5.36 -4.41 -11.08
N ILE A 68 4.05 -4.27 -10.85
CA ILE A 68 3.22 -5.27 -10.16
C ILE A 68 3.22 -6.61 -10.91
N ARG A 69 3.14 -6.60 -12.25
CA ARG A 69 3.17 -7.83 -13.05
C ARG A 69 4.50 -8.58 -12.94
N ARG A 70 5.61 -7.86 -12.76
CA ARG A 70 6.97 -8.41 -12.64
C ARG A 70 7.40 -8.60 -11.18
N TRP A 71 6.50 -8.37 -10.24
CA TRP A 71 6.85 -8.30 -8.83
C TRP A 71 7.06 -9.68 -8.23
N SER A 72 8.21 -9.86 -7.57
CA SER A 72 8.63 -11.12 -6.93
C SER A 72 8.52 -11.08 -5.39
N GLY A 73 7.82 -10.09 -4.82
CA GLY A 73 7.64 -9.98 -3.37
C GLY A 73 8.78 -9.32 -2.59
N HIS A 74 9.84 -8.85 -3.26
CA HIS A 74 11.02 -8.27 -2.58
C HIS A 74 10.93 -6.74 -2.44
N GLN A 75 11.43 -6.23 -1.30
CA GLN A 75 11.52 -4.80 -0.97
C GLN A 75 12.92 -4.28 -1.32
N SER A 76 13.14 -3.81 -2.56
CA SER A 76 14.43 -3.24 -2.98
C SER A 76 14.44 -1.72 -3.06
N ASP A 77 13.26 -1.10 -3.20
CA ASP A 77 13.11 0.35 -3.38
C ASP A 77 11.82 0.84 -2.68
N PRO A 78 11.67 2.17 -2.44
CA PRO A 78 10.52 2.72 -1.72
C PRO A 78 9.16 2.38 -2.36
N ILE A 79 9.09 2.30 -3.69
CA ILE A 79 7.86 1.96 -4.41
C ILE A 79 7.51 0.49 -4.14
N ARG A 80 8.48 -0.41 -4.25
CA ARG A 80 8.28 -1.84 -3.94
C ARG A 80 8.00 -2.09 -2.47
N ALA A 81 8.52 -1.28 -1.56
CA ALA A 81 8.16 -1.35 -0.15
C ALA A 81 6.67 -1.04 0.05
N LEU A 82 6.15 0.00 -0.61
CA LEU A 82 4.71 0.33 -0.59
C LEU A 82 3.87 -0.76 -1.27
N LEU A 83 4.31 -1.33 -2.38
CA LEU A 83 3.63 -2.45 -3.04
C LEU A 83 3.62 -3.71 -2.18
N TYR A 84 4.71 -3.97 -1.45
CA TYR A 84 4.77 -5.06 -0.47
C TYR A 84 3.73 -4.86 0.62
N GLN A 85 3.68 -3.67 1.22
CA GLN A 85 2.67 -3.35 2.22
C GLN A 85 1.24 -3.46 1.66
N ALA A 86 1.02 -3.05 0.41
CA ALA A 86 -0.27 -3.14 -0.25
C ALA A 86 -0.71 -4.60 -0.47
N ALA A 87 0.22 -5.52 -0.70
CA ALA A 87 -0.07 -6.95 -0.79
C ALA A 87 -0.37 -7.60 0.57
N GLN A 88 0.25 -7.10 1.65
CA GLN A 88 -0.02 -7.56 3.01
C GLN A 88 -1.46 -7.28 3.47
N THR A 89 -2.23 -6.45 2.74
CA THR A 89 -3.66 -6.23 3.01
C THR A 89 -4.56 -7.46 2.77
N GLY A 90 -3.99 -8.58 2.29
CA GLY A 90 -4.73 -9.80 1.98
C GLY A 90 -5.52 -9.75 0.66
N ARG A 91 -5.39 -8.65 -0.09
CA ARG A 91 -6.03 -8.46 -1.40
C ARG A 91 -5.01 -8.60 -2.52
N LYS A 92 -5.42 -9.22 -3.64
CA LYS A 92 -4.58 -9.27 -4.85
C LYS A 92 -4.27 -7.85 -5.34
N LEU A 93 -2.99 -7.58 -5.64
CA LEU A 93 -2.60 -6.31 -6.23
C LEU A 93 -3.24 -6.14 -7.62
N PRO A 94 -3.72 -4.94 -7.97
CA PRO A 94 -4.28 -4.66 -9.29
C PRO A 94 -3.17 -4.72 -10.35
N GLN A 95 -3.37 -5.55 -11.37
CA GLN A 95 -2.42 -5.69 -12.49
C GLN A 95 -2.85 -4.93 -13.75
N SER A 96 -4.07 -4.42 -13.76
CA SER A 96 -4.64 -3.65 -14.88
C SER A 96 -4.30 -2.17 -14.73
N GLN A 97 -3.68 -1.58 -15.76
CA GLN A 97 -3.41 -0.14 -15.82
C GLN A 97 -4.69 0.67 -15.61
N ARG A 98 -5.82 0.28 -16.20
CA ARG A 98 -7.09 1.00 -16.03
C ARG A 98 -7.57 0.99 -14.58
N GLN A 99 -7.39 -0.12 -13.88
CA GLN A 99 -7.76 -0.22 -12.47
C GLN A 99 -6.84 0.64 -11.60
N ILE A 100 -5.53 0.59 -11.84
CA ILE A 100 -4.56 1.43 -11.12
C ILE A 100 -4.85 2.91 -11.40
N TYR A 101 -5.08 3.29 -12.65
CA TYR A 101 -5.44 4.65 -13.02
C TYR A 101 -6.66 5.14 -12.22
N ARG A 102 -7.72 4.33 -12.15
CA ARG A 102 -8.90 4.66 -11.34
C ARG A 102 -8.56 4.87 -9.87
N ILE A 103 -7.66 4.07 -9.29
CA ILE A 103 -7.21 4.22 -7.90
C ILE A 103 -6.42 5.53 -7.71
N LEU A 104 -5.55 5.87 -8.66
CA LEU A 104 -4.73 7.09 -8.62
C LEU A 104 -5.58 8.35 -8.77
N THR A 105 -6.66 8.30 -9.55
CA THR A 105 -7.52 9.46 -9.83
C THR A 105 -8.80 9.51 -9.02
N SER A 106 -9.17 8.44 -8.31
CA SER A 106 -10.35 8.46 -7.46
C SER A 106 -10.04 9.32 -6.24
N ASN A 107 -10.74 10.46 -6.13
CA ASN A 107 -10.75 11.23 -4.89
C ASN A 107 -11.18 10.29 -3.76
N SER A 108 -10.29 10.10 -2.78
CA SER A 108 -10.64 9.49 -1.52
C SER A 108 -11.54 10.46 -0.74
N PHE A 109 -12.81 10.55 -1.15
CA PHE A 109 -13.87 11.07 -0.32
C PHE A 109 -14.12 10.02 0.76
N THR A 110 -13.39 10.13 1.86
CA THR A 110 -13.89 9.65 3.16
C THR A 110 -15.16 10.44 3.44
N CYS A 111 -16.33 9.80 3.34
CA CYS A 111 -17.53 10.29 4.01
C CYS A 111 -17.15 10.47 5.48
N GLN A 112 -17.23 11.72 5.95
CA GLN A 112 -17.22 12.08 7.37
C GLN A 112 -18.48 11.53 8.04
#